data_AF-A0A091BWA2-F1
#
_entry.id   AF-A0A091BWA2-F1
#
_cell.length_a   1.000
_cell.length_b   1.000
_cell.length_c   1.000
_cell.angle_alpha   90.00
_cell.angle_beta   90.00
_cell.angle_gamma   90.00
#
_symmetry.space_group_name_H-M   'P 1'
#
loop_
_entity.id
_entity.type
_entity.pdbx_description
1 polymer ?
#
loop_
_entity_poly.entity_id
_entity_poly.type
_entity_poly.pdbx_seq_one_letter_code
_entity_poly.pdbx_strand_id
1 'polypeptide(L)'
;MLAGISPVIPNGKLFEIVNAANNPTSVTFRGSVTNNMGTKIDLGNVKKVTGIPVAVILNRWTASSGELTALALENNPSVKTFGGESAGYTSINDTYIMYNGAQVNITTSKIKKNNGQILFNNKIKPDVQTNNPIVQANNWILNQN
;
A
#
# COMPACT_ATOMS: atom_id res chain seq x y z
N MET A 1 -3.11 1.07 9.03
CA MET A 1 -3.27 -0.18 8.24
C MET A 1 -2.00 -1.03 8.26
N LEU A 2 -0.85 -0.51 7.82
CA LEU A 2 0.39 -1.30 7.65
C LEU A 2 0.84 -2.12 8.88
N ALA A 3 0.80 -1.55 10.09
CA ALA A 3 1.18 -2.29 11.30
C ALA A 3 0.35 -3.56 11.54
N GLY A 4 -0.95 -3.54 11.20
CA GLY A 4 -1.85 -4.68 11.37
C GLY A 4 -1.57 -5.86 10.45
N ILE A 5 -0.92 -5.61 9.30
CA ILE A 5 -0.46 -6.64 8.36
C ILE A 5 1.07 -6.74 8.32
N SER A 6 1.73 -6.25 9.36
CA SER A 6 3.19 -6.21 9.44
C SER A 6 3.90 -7.55 9.21
N PRO A 7 3.34 -8.73 9.55
CA PRO A 7 3.99 -10.00 9.24
C PRO A 7 4.25 -10.23 7.74
N VAL A 8 3.38 -9.72 6.85
CA VAL A 8 3.45 -9.96 5.40
C VAL A 8 4.08 -8.81 4.61
N ILE A 9 4.40 -7.68 5.23
CA ILE A 9 5.12 -6.58 4.58
C ILE A 9 6.64 -6.79 4.79
N PRO A 10 7.45 -6.84 3.71
CA PRO A 10 8.90 -6.89 3.82
C PRO A 10 9.48 -5.68 4.57
N ASN A 11 10.59 -5.89 5.28
CA ASN A 11 11.36 -4.75 5.79
C ASN A 11 12.06 -4.04 4.62
N GLY A 12 12.25 -2.73 4.73
CA GLY A 12 12.98 -1.93 3.75
C GLY A 12 12.14 -0.80 3.17
N LYS A 13 12.46 -0.41 1.93
CA LYS A 13 11.76 0.66 1.20
C LYS A 13 10.46 0.13 0.60
N LEU A 14 9.34 0.79 0.91
CA LEU A 14 8.05 0.48 0.30
C LEU A 14 7.90 1.18 -1.05
N PHE A 15 8.03 2.51 -1.04
CA PHE A 15 7.94 3.40 -2.20
C PHE A 15 8.43 4.80 -1.79
N GLU A 16 8.36 5.78 -2.69
CA GLU A 16 8.67 7.18 -2.41
C GLU A 16 7.40 8.03 -2.43
N ILE A 17 7.37 9.07 -1.60
CA ILE A 17 6.44 10.18 -1.75
C ILE A 17 7.18 11.33 -2.43
N VAL A 18 6.55 11.99 -3.39
CA VAL A 18 7.14 13.10 -4.15
C VAL A 18 6.29 14.32 -3.92
N ASN A 19 6.83 15.31 -3.20
CA ASN A 19 6.09 16.52 -2.86
C ASN A 19 5.92 17.46 -4.07
N ALA A 20 5.18 18.54 -3.88
CA ALA A 20 4.93 19.55 -4.92
C ALA A 20 6.22 20.20 -5.49
N ALA A 21 7.32 20.21 -4.74
CA ALA A 21 8.63 20.71 -5.19
C ALA A 21 9.45 19.64 -5.95
N ASN A 22 8.86 18.47 -6.26
CA ASN A 22 9.50 17.32 -6.87
C ASN A 22 10.63 16.68 -6.03
N ASN A 23 10.64 16.89 -4.72
CA ASN A 23 11.61 16.26 -3.83
C ASN A 23 11.07 14.89 -3.38
N PRO A 24 11.78 13.78 -3.68
CA PRO A 24 11.38 12.45 -3.24
C PRO A 24 11.79 12.22 -1.77
N THR A 25 10.93 11.53 -1.02
CA THR A 25 11.23 10.99 0.30
C THR A 25 10.87 9.51 0.34
N SER A 26 11.81 8.66 0.74
CA SER A 26 11.56 7.22 0.86
C SER A 26 10.70 6.90 2.08
N VAL A 27 9.63 6.14 1.86
CA VAL A 27 8.83 5.53 2.91
C VAL A 27 9.43 4.17 3.22
N THR A 28 9.83 3.96 4.47
CA THR A 28 10.44 2.70 4.91
C THR A 28 9.63 2.01 5.98
N PHE A 29 9.75 0.69 6.06
CA PHE A 29 9.05 -0.15 7.01
C PHE A 29 10.03 -1.10 7.70
N ARG A 30 9.96 -1.19 9.03
CA ARG A 30 10.78 -2.11 9.81
C ARG A 30 9.98 -2.68 10.97
N GLY A 31 9.87 -4.01 11.04
CA GLY A 31 9.01 -4.68 12.03
C GLY A 31 7.55 -4.32 11.75
N SER A 32 7.00 -3.42 12.56
CA SER A 32 5.66 -2.83 12.40
C SER A 32 5.67 -1.31 12.17
N VAL A 33 6.85 -0.67 12.20
CA VAL A 33 6.99 0.79 12.20
C VAL A 33 7.20 1.31 10.79
N THR A 34 6.40 2.31 10.42
CA THR A 34 6.59 3.13 9.22
C THR A 34 7.46 4.35 9.54
N ASN A 35 8.31 4.76 8.60
CA ASN A 35 8.98 6.06 8.63
C ASN A 35 8.58 6.89 7.42
N ASN A 36 8.49 8.21 7.61
CA ASN A 36 8.13 9.20 6.59
C ASN A 36 6.71 9.05 6.01
N MET A 37 5.83 8.31 6.69
CA MET A 37 4.39 8.27 6.41
C MET A 37 3.62 7.76 7.62
N GLY A 38 2.47 8.39 7.88
CA GLY A 38 1.45 7.88 8.79
C GLY A 38 1.88 7.86 10.25
N THR A 39 1.00 7.36 11.09
CA THR A 39 1.30 7.20 12.53
C THR A 39 2.24 6.02 12.74
N LYS A 40 3.33 6.27 13.48
CA LYS A 40 4.23 5.19 13.93
C LYS A 40 3.51 4.32 14.94
N ILE A 41 3.44 3.03 14.67
CA ILE A 41 2.91 2.02 15.57
C ILE A 41 4.00 0.96 15.76
N ASP A 42 4.43 0.75 16.99
CA ASP A 42 5.44 -0.25 17.35
C ASP A 42 4.77 -1.37 18.14
N LEU A 43 4.67 -2.55 17.51
CA LEU A 43 4.17 -3.79 18.10
C LEU A 43 5.30 -4.64 18.73
N GLY A 44 6.53 -4.10 18.80
CA GLY A 44 7.71 -4.82 19.24
C GLY A 44 8.16 -5.88 18.24
N ASN A 45 8.50 -7.06 18.76
CA ASN A 45 9.02 -8.16 17.95
C ASN A 45 7.91 -8.84 17.12
N VAL A 46 7.74 -8.37 15.89
CA VAL A 46 6.86 -9.01 14.89
C VAL A 46 7.64 -10.02 14.06
N LYS A 47 7.24 -11.30 14.12
CA LYS A 47 7.77 -12.33 13.23
C LYS A 47 7.25 -12.11 11.81
N LYS A 48 8.16 -11.98 10.85
CA LYS A 48 7.82 -11.90 9.42
C LYS A 48 7.43 -13.27 8.88
N VAL A 49 6.44 -13.29 8.01
CA VAL A 49 5.95 -14.45 7.28
C VAL A 49 6.45 -14.30 5.85
N THR A 50 7.62 -14.88 5.58
CA THR A 50 8.27 -14.85 4.27
C THR A 50 8.11 -16.20 3.58
N GLY A 51 7.96 -16.20 2.25
CA GLY A 51 7.88 -17.43 1.45
C GLY A 51 6.53 -18.15 1.50
N ILE A 52 5.52 -17.58 2.16
CA ILE A 52 4.15 -18.10 2.14
C ILE A 52 3.32 -17.29 1.14
N PRO A 53 2.61 -17.93 0.20
CA PRO A 53 1.71 -17.26 -0.74
C PRO A 53 0.64 -16.43 -0.02
N VAL A 54 0.48 -15.17 -0.43
CA VAL A 54 -0.53 -14.23 0.09
C VAL A 54 -1.32 -13.65 -1.08
N ALA A 55 -2.61 -13.96 -1.13
CA ALA A 55 -3.51 -13.36 -2.11
C ALA A 55 -4.15 -12.08 -1.56
N VAL A 56 -4.13 -11.00 -2.34
CA VAL A 56 -4.74 -9.71 -1.99
C VAL A 56 -5.85 -9.40 -2.98
N ILE A 57 -7.07 -9.19 -2.49
CA ILE A 57 -8.23 -8.90 -3.34
C ILE A 57 -8.49 -7.39 -3.35
N LEU A 58 -8.52 -6.82 -4.56
CA LEU A 58 -8.82 -5.41 -4.80
C LEU A 58 -10.15 -5.26 -5.56
N ASN A 59 -10.82 -4.15 -5.34
CA ASN A 59 -11.98 -3.75 -6.14
C ASN A 59 -12.08 -2.22 -6.21
N ARG A 60 -13.12 -1.72 -6.89
CA ARG A 60 -13.38 -0.27 -7.06
C ARG A 60 -13.53 0.52 -5.75
N TRP A 61 -13.70 -0.15 -4.61
CA TRP A 61 -13.83 0.46 -3.28
C TRP A 61 -12.51 0.43 -2.49
N THR A 62 -11.49 -0.28 -2.96
CA THR A 62 -10.14 -0.15 -2.41
C THR A 62 -9.64 1.26 -2.70
N ALA A 63 -9.54 2.12 -1.69
CA ALA A 63 -9.21 3.52 -1.84
C ALA A 63 -8.18 4.00 -0.81
N SER A 64 -7.44 5.06 -1.16
CA SER A 64 -6.61 5.86 -0.25
C SER A 64 -5.62 4.98 0.54
N SER A 65 -5.70 4.94 1.89
CA SER A 65 -4.83 4.10 2.70
C SER A 65 -4.91 2.60 2.37
N GLY A 66 -6.04 2.12 1.82
CA GLY A 66 -6.18 0.76 1.31
C GLY A 66 -5.33 0.52 0.06
N GLU A 67 -5.23 1.51 -0.83
CA GLU A 67 -4.37 1.45 -2.01
C GLU A 67 -2.89 1.50 -1.62
N LEU A 68 -2.51 2.38 -0.70
CA LEU A 68 -1.13 2.42 -0.18
C LEU A 68 -0.74 1.14 0.57
N THR A 69 -1.72 0.49 1.21
CA THR A 69 -1.53 -0.83 1.83
C THR A 69 -1.27 -1.90 0.77
N ALA A 70 -1.98 -1.89 -0.35
CA ALA A 70 -1.70 -2.78 -1.47
C ALA A 70 -0.32 -2.52 -2.09
N LEU A 71 0.08 -1.26 -2.28
CA LEU A 71 1.42 -0.89 -2.77
C LEU A 71 2.55 -1.33 -1.82
N ALA A 72 2.33 -1.26 -0.50
CA ALA A 72 3.33 -1.72 0.47
C ALA A 72 3.65 -3.23 0.33
N LEU A 73 2.70 -4.02 -0.18
CA LEU A 73 2.85 -5.44 -0.42
C LEU A 73 3.45 -5.79 -1.78
N GLU A 74 3.55 -4.81 -2.70
CA GLU A 74 4.02 -5.04 -4.08
C GLU A 74 5.46 -5.60 -4.13
N ASN A 75 6.29 -5.26 -3.14
CA ASN A 75 7.67 -5.76 -3.07
C ASN A 75 7.79 -7.14 -2.40
N ASN A 76 6.70 -7.75 -1.95
CA ASN A 76 6.72 -9.11 -1.43
C ASN A 76 6.55 -10.09 -2.60
N PRO A 77 7.58 -10.89 -2.95
CA PRO A 77 7.51 -11.82 -4.08
C PRO A 77 6.48 -12.95 -3.87
N SER A 78 6.03 -13.18 -2.62
CA SER A 78 4.99 -14.14 -2.31
C SER A 78 3.58 -13.53 -2.33
N VAL A 79 3.42 -12.25 -2.67
CA VAL A 79 2.11 -11.61 -2.80
C VAL A 79 1.66 -11.59 -4.26
N LYS A 80 0.36 -11.83 -4.47
CA LYS A 80 -0.30 -11.62 -5.76
C LYS A 80 -1.67 -10.97 -5.58
N THR A 81 -2.01 -10.03 -6.45
CA THR A 81 -3.25 -9.26 -6.39
C THR A 81 -4.30 -9.75 -7.40
N PHE A 82 -5.56 -9.75 -7.00
CA PHE A 82 -6.69 -10.27 -7.78
C PHE A 82 -7.89 -9.31 -7.74
N GLY A 83 -8.73 -9.33 -8.78
CA GLY A 83 -10.05 -8.68 -8.77
C GLY A 83 -10.17 -7.55 -9.79
N GLY A 84 -10.56 -6.36 -9.33
CA GLY A 84 -10.75 -5.19 -10.17
C GLY A 84 -9.80 -4.04 -9.83
N GLU A 85 -9.74 -3.03 -10.71
CA GLU A 85 -9.00 -1.81 -10.43
C GLU A 85 -9.49 -1.14 -9.14
N SER A 86 -8.56 -0.51 -8.41
CA SER A 86 -8.86 0.28 -7.22
C SER A 86 -9.58 1.61 -7.54
N ALA A 87 -9.90 2.40 -6.50
CA ALA A 87 -10.64 3.65 -6.62
C ALA A 87 -9.84 4.80 -7.26
N GLY A 88 -8.50 4.79 -7.15
CA GLY A 88 -7.63 5.80 -7.75
C GLY A 88 -7.32 7.01 -6.85
N TYR A 89 -7.19 6.81 -5.54
CA TYR A 89 -6.77 7.84 -4.58
C TYR A 89 -5.32 7.64 -4.12
N THR A 90 -4.41 7.31 -5.05
CA THR A 90 -2.99 7.09 -4.79
C THR A 90 -2.21 8.41 -4.66
N SER A 91 -2.43 9.11 -3.55
CA SER A 91 -1.74 10.34 -3.19
C SER A 91 -1.65 10.48 -1.67
N ILE A 92 -0.83 11.43 -1.19
CA ILE A 92 -0.71 11.75 0.23
C ILE A 92 -1.42 13.06 0.51
N ASN A 93 -2.19 13.07 1.60
CA ASN A 93 -2.83 14.27 2.11
C ASN A 93 -2.18 14.70 3.42
N ASP A 94 -2.03 16.01 3.59
CA ASP A 94 -1.76 16.62 4.87
C ASP A 94 -3.06 17.23 5.42
N THR A 95 -3.28 17.06 6.72
CA THR A 95 -4.46 17.57 7.42
C THR A 95 -4.11 18.86 8.14
N TYR A 96 -4.86 19.93 7.85
CA TYR A 96 -4.73 21.22 8.49
C TYR A 96 -5.95 21.48 9.37
N ILE A 97 -5.73 21.78 10.65
CA ILE A 97 -6.79 22.13 11.60
C ILE A 97 -7.00 23.65 11.55
N MET A 98 -8.21 24.07 11.20
CA MET A 98 -8.61 25.46 11.10
C MET A 98 -8.92 26.05 12.49
N TYR A 99 -8.99 27.38 12.59
CA TYR A 99 -9.24 28.07 13.87
C TYR A 99 -10.55 27.63 14.57
N ASN A 100 -11.56 27.20 13.81
CA ASN A 100 -12.84 26.70 14.32
C ASN A 100 -12.88 25.17 14.56
N GLY A 101 -11.74 24.48 14.46
CA GLY A 101 -11.63 23.03 14.61
C GLY A 101 -12.00 22.21 13.37
N ALA A 102 -12.43 22.83 12.27
CA ALA A 102 -12.63 22.14 11.00
C ALA A 102 -11.30 21.59 10.46
N GLN A 103 -11.34 20.47 9.74
CA GLN A 103 -10.17 19.87 9.12
C GLN A 103 -10.20 20.05 7.60
N VAL A 104 -9.10 20.52 7.04
CA VAL A 104 -8.88 20.58 5.60
C VAL A 104 -7.83 19.54 5.24
N ASN A 105 -8.19 18.59 4.38
CA ASN A 105 -7.26 17.61 3.85
C ASN A 105 -6.81 18.07 2.46
N ILE A 106 -5.53 18.39 2.31
CA ILE A 106 -4.95 18.86 1.05
C ILE A 106 -4.03 17.78 0.53
N THR A 107 -4.18 17.41 -0.74
CA THR A 107 -3.24 16.52 -1.40
C THR A 107 -1.90 17.24 -1.65
N THR A 108 -0.83 16.76 -1.02
CA THR A 108 0.48 17.44 -1.03
C THR A 108 1.57 16.66 -1.77
N SER A 109 1.39 15.34 -1.94
CA SER A 109 2.40 14.49 -2.59
C SER A 109 1.83 13.41 -3.50
N LYS A 110 2.60 13.09 -4.54
CA LYS A 110 2.42 11.94 -5.43
C LYS A 110 3.12 10.72 -4.84
N ILE A 111 2.78 9.53 -5.33
CA ILE A 111 3.50 8.29 -4.99
C ILE A 111 4.43 7.93 -6.16
N LYS A 112 5.66 7.52 -5.87
CA LYS A 112 6.57 6.96 -6.85
C LYS A 112 6.96 5.56 -6.42
N LYS A 113 6.59 4.58 -7.23
CA LYS A 113 6.85 3.16 -7.02
C LYS A 113 8.35 2.86 -7.16
N ASN A 114 8.78 1.70 -6.66
CA ASN A 114 10.19 1.28 -6.75
C ASN A 114 10.66 1.07 -8.19
N ASN A 115 9.75 0.74 -9.12
CA ASN A 115 10.04 0.65 -10.56
C ASN A 115 10.10 2.03 -11.27
N GLY A 116 10.00 3.14 -10.53
CA GLY A 116 10.06 4.51 -11.05
C GLY A 116 8.72 5.08 -11.53
N GLN A 117 7.67 4.27 -11.65
CA GLN A 117 6.35 4.75 -12.05
C GLN A 117 5.78 5.72 -11.00
N ILE A 118 5.33 6.89 -11.47
CA ILE A 118 4.64 7.89 -10.64
C ILE A 118 3.14 7.66 -10.72
N LEU A 119 2.49 7.62 -9.56
CA LEU A 119 1.04 7.60 -9.40
C LEU A 119 0.58 8.90 -8.77
N PHE A 120 -0.44 9.51 -9.36
CA PHE A 120 -1.16 10.65 -8.81
C PHE A 120 -2.63 10.52 -9.16
N ASN A 121 -3.41 10.04 -8.20
CA ASN A 121 -4.81 9.65 -8.38
C ASN A 121 -5.01 8.66 -9.55
N ASN A 122 -4.10 7.69 -9.66
CA ASN A 122 -4.20 6.59 -10.63
C ASN A 122 -4.74 5.36 -9.91
N LYS A 123 -5.55 4.56 -10.60
CA LYS A 123 -5.98 3.27 -10.07
C LYS A 123 -4.83 2.27 -10.08
N ILE A 124 -4.79 1.42 -9.06
CA ILE A 124 -3.95 0.23 -8.99
C ILE A 124 -4.67 -0.88 -9.76
N LYS A 125 -3.98 -1.46 -10.73
CA LYS A 125 -4.44 -2.65 -11.45
C LYS A 125 -3.96 -3.90 -10.68
N PRO A 126 -4.84 -4.88 -10.44
CA PRO A 126 -4.39 -6.16 -9.89
C PRO A 126 -3.57 -6.93 -10.93
N ASP A 127 -2.72 -7.86 -10.47
CA ASP A 127 -1.96 -8.78 -11.31
C ASP A 127 -2.88 -9.68 -12.13
N VAL A 128 -4.01 -10.08 -11.53
CA VAL A 128 -5.05 -10.89 -12.18
C VAL A 128 -6.39 -10.16 -12.12
N GLN A 129 -6.79 -9.58 -13.25
CA GLN A 129 -8.10 -8.94 -13.39
C GLN A 129 -9.19 -10.01 -13.60
N THR A 130 -10.20 -10.04 -12.73
CA THR A 130 -11.25 -11.07 -12.75
C THR A 130 -12.49 -10.66 -11.97
N ASN A 131 -13.65 -11.19 -12.36
CA ASN A 131 -14.90 -11.08 -11.60
C ASN A 131 -15.06 -12.16 -10.52
N ASN A 132 -14.17 -13.17 -10.50
CA ASN A 132 -14.18 -14.27 -9.51
C ASN A 132 -12.85 -14.29 -8.71
N PRO A 133 -12.49 -13.22 -7.99
CA PRO A 133 -11.17 -13.07 -7.38
C PRO A 133 -10.85 -14.16 -6.35
N ILE A 134 -11.83 -14.58 -5.55
CA ILE A 134 -11.62 -15.61 -4.52
C ILE A 134 -11.28 -16.97 -5.16
N VAL A 135 -11.98 -17.35 -6.23
CA VAL A 135 -11.73 -18.62 -6.95
C VAL A 135 -10.33 -18.61 -7.56
N GLN A 136 -9.96 -17.52 -8.24
CA GLN A 136 -8.63 -17.39 -8.86
C GLN A 136 -7.51 -17.34 -7.83
N ALA A 137 -7.71 -16.63 -6.71
CA ALA A 137 -6.78 -16.58 -5.60
C ALA A 137 -6.54 -17.97 -4.98
N ASN A 138 -7.61 -18.72 -4.71
CA ASN A 138 -7.51 -20.08 -4.17
C ASN A 138 -6.76 -21.02 -5.12
N ASN A 139 -7.11 -20.99 -6.40
CA ASN A 139 -6.41 -21.79 -7.42
C ASN A 139 -4.93 -21.43 -7.49
N TRP A 140 -4.58 -20.13 -7.42
CA TRP A 140 -3.19 -19.71 -7.42
C TRP A 140 -2.46 -20.23 -6.19
N ILE A 141 -2.99 -20.03 -4.98
CA ILE A 141 -2.37 -20.47 -3.72
C ILE A 141 -2.10 -21.98 -3.74
N LEU A 142 -3.07 -22.80 -4.17
CA LEU A 142 -2.93 -24.27 -4.23
C LEU A 142 -1.88 -24.76 -5.22
N ASN A 143 -1.46 -23.91 -6.16
CA ASN A 143 -0.47 -24.24 -7.20
C ASN A 143 0.91 -23.60 -6.96
N GLN A 144 1.19 -23.05 -5.77
CA GLN A 144 2.51 -22.49 -5.42
C GLN A 144 3.44 -23.50 -4.73
N ASN A 145 3.28 -24.81 -5.00
CA ASN A 145 4.18 -25.86 -4.49
C ASN A 145 5.63 -25.65 -4.93
#